data_AF-A0A7D8YK13-F1
#
_entry.id   AF-A0A7D8YK13-F1
#
_cell.length_a   1.000
_cell.length_b   1.000
_cell.length_c   1.000
_cell.angle_alpha   90.00
_cell.angle_beta   90.00
_cell.angle_gamma   90.00
#
_symmetry.space_group_name_H-M   'P 1'
#
loop_
_entity.id
_entity.type
_entity.pdbx_description
1 polymer ?
#
loop_
_entity_poly.entity_id
_entity_poly.type
_entity_poly.pdbx_seq_one_letter_code
_entity_poly.pdbx_strand_id
1 'polypeptide(L)'
;MASLPQTQTSILDRLSDDILQHILDLAMARDSPYYIDYPGAGADRNTDKKAETSTCKDILKSSTGATDPHFTGCKGDTPLHHRTPQPVHRCDWIAINSTSRRIRAFGKISFFSIKTFAMHVELPARLQRRDPKAIIGMMPHDQALALSYIRDIIIVNPRQSTPTTFLALPRILAAFPCLQRCTLLFGHNCCREHQWGVVHNVEWITAAFALGGPVPLQMQEHMAGLGMPKDFRLDEAMGHRPCLQNSSWQDHRILMERHVYPILKIKSELLRAKEEKDLLALSQVVPQI
;
A
#
# COMPACT_ATOMS: atom_id res chain seq x y z
N MET A 1 -57.18 2.83 -12.52
CA MET A 1 -56.01 1.96 -12.28
C MET A 1 -54.77 2.80 -12.50
N ALA A 2 -54.04 3.14 -11.43
CA ALA A 2 -52.81 3.91 -11.55
C ALA A 2 -51.70 2.98 -12.07
N SER A 3 -51.12 3.31 -13.22
CA SER A 3 -49.93 2.64 -13.74
C SER A 3 -48.79 2.84 -12.74
N LEU A 4 -48.19 1.74 -12.29
CA LEU A 4 -46.94 1.77 -11.51
C LEU A 4 -45.90 2.60 -12.28
N PRO A 5 -45.10 3.44 -11.60
CA PRO A 5 -44.03 4.18 -12.26
C PRO A 5 -43.10 3.17 -12.92
N GLN A 6 -42.88 3.32 -14.23
CA GLN A 6 -41.80 2.62 -14.91
C GLN A 6 -40.51 2.89 -14.13
N THR A 7 -39.98 1.85 -13.49
CA THR A 7 -38.68 1.91 -12.82
C THR A 7 -37.68 2.29 -13.90
N GLN A 8 -37.24 3.56 -13.87
CA GLN A 8 -36.19 4.03 -14.76
C GLN A 8 -34.95 3.19 -14.47
N THR A 9 -34.74 2.17 -15.31
CA THR A 9 -33.53 1.38 -15.27
C THR A 9 -32.40 2.35 -15.59
N SER A 10 -31.46 2.51 -14.66
CA SER A 10 -30.31 3.38 -14.85
C SER A 10 -29.62 2.99 -16.16
N ILE A 11 -29.15 3.97 -16.93
CA ILE A 11 -28.37 3.74 -18.15
C ILE A 11 -27.18 2.81 -17.86
N LEU A 12 -26.60 2.90 -16.66
CA LEU A 12 -25.51 2.03 -16.22
C LEU A 12 -25.90 0.55 -16.13
N ASP A 13 -27.16 0.24 -15.79
CA ASP A 13 -27.63 -1.14 -15.69
C ASP A 13 -27.81 -1.80 -17.08
N ARG A 14 -27.76 -1.03 -18.17
CA ARG A 14 -27.88 -1.52 -19.56
C ARG A 14 -26.54 -1.73 -20.25
N LEU A 15 -25.44 -1.27 -19.66
CA LEU A 15 -24.10 -1.47 -20.20
C LEU A 15 -23.72 -2.95 -20.17
N SER A 16 -22.81 -3.40 -21.04
CA SER A 16 -22.17 -4.71 -20.88
C SER A 16 -21.29 -4.74 -19.63
N ASP A 17 -21.01 -5.92 -19.10
CA ASP A 17 -20.16 -6.08 -17.91
C ASP A 17 -18.78 -5.47 -18.12
N ASP A 18 -18.18 -5.67 -19.29
CA ASP A 18 -16.84 -5.14 -19.61
C ASP A 18 -16.81 -3.60 -19.63
N ILE A 19 -17.82 -2.96 -20.25
CA ILE A 19 -17.91 -1.50 -20.32
C ILE A 19 -18.17 -0.94 -18.92
N LEU A 20 -19.04 -1.58 -18.14
CA LEU A 20 -19.34 -1.16 -16.78
C LEU A 20 -18.08 -1.26 -15.88
N GLN A 21 -17.37 -2.38 -15.93
CA GLN A 21 -16.12 -2.58 -15.19
C GLN A 21 -15.09 -1.51 -15.59
N HIS A 22 -14.90 -1.24 -16.88
CA HIS A 22 -13.96 -0.23 -17.34
C HIS A 22 -14.30 1.19 -16.84
N ILE A 23 -15.58 1.58 -16.87
CA ILE A 23 -16.03 2.88 -16.33
C ILE A 23 -15.76 2.96 -14.82
N LEU A 24 -16.03 1.87 -14.09
CA LEU A 24 -15.80 1.82 -12.64
C LEU A 24 -14.31 1.87 -12.32
N ASP A 25 -13.45 1.21 -13.08
CA ASP A 25 -12.01 1.28 -12.92
C ASP A 25 -11.50 2.72 -13.09
N LEU A 26 -11.95 3.40 -14.15
CA LEU A 26 -11.63 4.82 -14.37
C LEU A 26 -12.15 5.72 -13.25
N ALA A 27 -13.35 5.46 -12.74
CA ALA A 27 -13.94 6.24 -11.65
C ALA A 27 -13.22 6.03 -10.30
N MET A 28 -12.66 4.83 -10.09
CA MET A 28 -11.95 4.44 -8.86
C MET A 28 -10.47 4.84 -8.85
N ALA A 29 -9.90 5.15 -10.01
CA ALA A 29 -8.53 5.61 -10.16
C ALA A 29 -8.28 6.89 -9.35
N ARG A 30 -7.31 6.80 -8.42
CA ARG A 30 -6.83 7.92 -7.60
C ARG A 30 -5.33 7.75 -7.42
N ASP A 31 -4.58 8.84 -7.50
CA ASP A 31 -3.12 8.82 -7.44
C ASP A 31 -2.57 8.75 -6.00
N SER A 32 -3.43 8.84 -4.99
CA SER A 32 -3.04 8.80 -3.57
C SER A 32 -3.42 7.49 -2.88
N PRO A 33 -2.62 7.03 -1.91
CA PRO A 33 -2.91 5.81 -1.16
C PRO A 33 -4.12 5.96 -0.22
N TYR A 34 -4.91 4.89 -0.05
CA TYR A 34 -5.99 4.80 0.94
C TYR A 34 -5.54 4.00 2.16
N TYR A 35 -5.66 4.57 3.37
CA TYR A 35 -5.29 3.90 4.61
C TYR A 35 -6.42 2.98 5.10
N ILE A 36 -6.25 1.67 4.91
CA ILE A 36 -7.33 0.71 5.07
C ILE A 36 -7.49 0.19 6.50
N ASP A 37 -6.45 0.22 7.32
CA ASP A 37 -6.43 -0.37 8.66
C ASP A 37 -7.36 0.36 9.65
N TYR A 38 -7.56 1.66 9.45
CA TYR A 38 -8.40 2.52 10.30
C TYR A 38 -9.38 3.34 9.45
N PRO A 39 -10.43 2.73 8.90
CA PRO A 39 -11.47 3.43 8.15
C PRO A 39 -12.40 4.26 9.06
N GLY A 40 -12.20 4.25 10.38
CA GLY A 40 -12.65 5.30 11.32
C GLY A 40 -11.42 5.81 12.06
N ALA A 41 -11.02 7.08 12.03
CA ALA A 41 -11.78 8.30 12.01
C ALA A 41 -11.10 9.34 11.11
N GLY A 42 -11.73 9.67 9.98
CA GLY A 42 -11.65 11.04 9.49
C GLY A 42 -12.67 11.81 10.29
N ALA A 43 -12.18 12.60 11.26
CA ALA A 43 -12.87 13.71 11.90
C ALA A 43 -14.41 13.67 11.84
N ASP A 44 -15.06 13.32 12.97
CA ASP A 44 -16.16 14.19 13.37
C ASP A 44 -15.57 15.60 13.38
N ARG A 45 -16.05 16.47 12.49
CA ARG A 45 -15.65 17.89 12.38
C ARG A 45 -15.89 18.71 13.67
N ASN A 46 -16.25 18.06 14.78
CA ASN A 46 -16.60 18.68 16.06
C ASN A 46 -15.49 18.61 17.12
N THR A 47 -14.31 18.05 16.82
CA THR A 47 -13.15 18.11 17.72
C THR A 47 -12.03 19.02 17.21
N ASP A 48 -12.39 20.15 16.61
CA ASP A 48 -11.48 21.31 16.51
C ASP A 48 -11.36 22.00 17.87
N LYS A 49 -10.53 21.44 18.77
CA LYS A 49 -9.97 22.24 19.88
C LYS A 49 -8.49 21.95 20.06
N LYS A 50 -7.71 22.90 19.52
CA LYS A 50 -6.31 23.24 19.84
C LYS A 50 -5.26 22.14 19.63
N ALA A 51 -4.69 22.11 18.43
CA ALA A 51 -3.30 21.68 18.27
C ALA A 51 -2.43 22.94 18.16
N GLU A 52 -1.64 23.17 19.21
CA GLU A 52 -0.70 24.28 19.29
C GLU A 52 0.41 24.17 18.24
N THR A 53 0.90 25.35 17.87
CA THR A 53 1.97 25.69 16.94
C THR A 53 3.26 24.89 17.15
N SER A 54 3.45 23.85 16.35
CA SER A 54 4.78 23.32 16.02
C SER A 54 5.01 23.51 14.53
N THR A 55 5.85 24.48 14.18
CA THR A 55 6.22 24.78 12.79
C THR A 55 7.35 23.83 12.38
N CYS A 56 7.00 22.63 11.91
CA CYS A 56 7.95 21.80 11.19
C CYS A 56 8.03 22.31 9.74
N LYS A 57 8.95 23.26 9.51
CA LYS A 57 9.25 23.85 8.18
C LYS A 57 10.32 23.03 7.44
N ASP A 58 10.26 21.70 7.49
CA ASP A 58 11.27 20.87 6.84
C ASP A 58 10.74 20.23 5.55
N ILE A 59 11.49 20.47 4.47
CA ILE A 59 11.22 20.02 3.10
C ILE A 59 11.37 18.49 3.04
N LEU A 60 10.34 17.79 2.57
CA LEU A 60 10.44 16.36 2.26
C LEU A 60 11.44 16.15 1.11
N LYS A 61 12.44 15.29 1.35
CA LYS A 61 13.47 14.90 0.38
C LYS A 61 13.16 13.50 -0.16
N SER A 62 13.14 13.34 -1.47
CA SER A 62 12.86 12.07 -2.15
C SER A 62 14.04 11.10 -2.16
N SER A 63 13.75 9.89 -2.63
CA SER A 63 14.75 8.84 -2.88
C SER A 63 15.76 9.17 -3.99
N THR A 64 15.41 10.14 -4.85
CA THR A 64 16.19 10.63 -5.99
C THR A 64 16.90 11.96 -5.70
N GLY A 65 16.80 12.47 -4.47
CA GLY A 65 17.29 13.80 -4.11
C GLY A 65 16.38 14.95 -4.59
N ALA A 66 15.24 14.62 -5.21
CA ALA A 66 14.21 15.60 -5.54
C ALA A 66 13.57 16.13 -4.25
N THR A 67 13.67 17.43 -4.04
CA THR A 67 12.85 18.14 -3.08
C THR A 67 11.54 18.48 -3.75
N ASP A 68 10.42 18.28 -3.06
CA ASP A 68 9.15 18.83 -3.51
C ASP A 68 9.16 20.35 -3.21
N PRO A 69 9.33 21.23 -4.23
CA PRO A 69 9.45 22.66 -4.00
C PRO A 69 8.12 23.29 -3.53
N HIS A 70 7.02 22.53 -3.58
CA HIS A 70 5.67 22.96 -3.21
C HIS A 70 5.18 22.31 -1.92
N PHE A 71 5.98 21.47 -1.26
CA PHE A 71 5.62 20.92 0.06
C PHE A 71 5.81 21.98 1.15
N THR A 72 4.72 22.64 1.57
CA THR A 72 4.74 23.68 2.61
C THR A 72 4.52 23.15 4.04
N GLY A 73 4.65 21.83 4.25
CA GLY A 73 4.35 21.16 5.52
C GLY A 73 2.85 20.88 5.74
N CYS A 74 2.47 20.46 6.95
CA CYS A 74 1.11 20.02 7.32
C CYS A 74 0.04 21.14 7.40
N LYS A 75 0.28 22.31 6.81
CA LYS A 75 -0.70 23.41 6.75
C LYS A 75 -1.19 23.51 5.31
N GLY A 76 -2.36 22.94 5.07
CA GLY A 76 -2.99 22.75 3.76
C GLY A 76 -3.50 24.03 3.09
N ASP A 77 -2.69 25.08 3.03
CA ASP A 77 -3.07 26.37 2.42
C ASP A 77 -2.29 26.71 1.14
N THR A 78 -1.55 25.76 0.56
CA THR A 78 -1.07 25.90 -0.83
C THR A 78 -1.82 24.95 -1.79
N PRO A 79 -2.30 25.47 -2.93
CA PRO A 79 -2.87 24.65 -3.99
C PRO A 79 -1.73 24.02 -4.81
N LEU A 80 -1.95 22.79 -5.33
CA LEU A 80 -1.09 22.04 -6.29
C LEU A 80 -0.28 20.86 -5.74
N HIS A 81 -0.88 20.04 -4.88
CA HIS A 81 -0.61 18.60 -4.96
C HIS A 81 -1.90 17.88 -5.32
N HIS A 82 -1.91 17.21 -6.47
CA HIS A 82 -2.97 16.35 -7.02
C HIS A 82 -3.21 15.10 -6.13
N ARG A 83 -3.44 15.27 -4.84
CA ARG A 83 -3.53 14.17 -3.88
C ARG A 83 -4.97 14.05 -3.40
N THR A 84 -5.56 12.88 -3.60
CA THR A 84 -6.96 12.63 -3.24
C THR A 84 -7.07 12.47 -1.70
N PRO A 85 -7.88 13.29 -1.02
CA PRO A 85 -8.08 13.16 0.42
C PRO A 85 -8.71 11.81 0.80
N GLN A 86 -8.39 11.24 1.96
CA GLN A 86 -9.01 10.00 2.46
C GLN A 86 -10.54 10.02 2.46
N PRO A 87 -11.21 11.15 2.80
CA PRO A 87 -12.66 11.23 2.72
C PRO A 87 -13.20 10.90 1.32
N VAL A 88 -12.48 11.23 0.24
CA VAL A 88 -12.91 10.89 -1.13
C VAL A 88 -12.86 9.38 -1.36
N HIS A 89 -11.80 8.69 -0.91
CA HIS A 89 -11.75 7.22 -0.97
C HIS A 89 -12.89 6.57 -0.18
N ARG A 90 -13.27 7.15 0.96
CA ARG A 90 -14.45 6.71 1.74
C ARG A 90 -15.75 6.97 0.99
N CYS A 91 -15.89 8.13 0.36
CA CYS A 91 -17.04 8.44 -0.48
C CYS A 91 -17.17 7.47 -1.66
N ASP A 92 -16.05 7.10 -2.30
CA ASP A 92 -16.04 6.07 -3.34
C ASP A 92 -16.59 4.73 -2.78
N TRP A 93 -16.12 4.30 -1.60
CA TRP A 93 -16.59 3.08 -0.94
C TRP A 93 -18.09 3.14 -0.58
N ILE A 94 -18.54 4.25 0.01
CA ILE A 94 -19.96 4.45 0.37
C ILE A 94 -20.82 4.45 -0.88
N ALA A 95 -20.42 5.20 -1.91
CA ALA A 95 -21.15 5.28 -3.18
C ALA A 95 -21.33 3.90 -3.81
N ILE A 96 -20.27 3.11 -3.93
CA ILE A 96 -20.35 1.72 -4.45
C ILE A 96 -21.35 0.90 -3.63
N ASN A 97 -21.28 0.97 -2.30
CA ASN A 97 -22.18 0.19 -1.43
C ASN A 97 -23.64 0.67 -1.47
N SER A 98 -23.92 1.87 -1.95
CA SER A 98 -25.27 2.43 -2.14
C SER A 98 -25.86 2.17 -3.53
N THR A 99 -25.13 1.53 -4.45
CA THR A 99 -25.61 1.23 -5.82
C THR A 99 -26.33 -0.12 -5.95
N SER A 100 -26.84 -0.42 -7.16
CA SER A 100 -27.47 -1.70 -7.50
C SER A 100 -26.52 -2.88 -7.25
N ARG A 101 -27.06 -4.10 -7.06
CA ARG A 101 -26.25 -5.29 -6.74
C ARG A 101 -25.15 -5.54 -7.78
N ARG A 102 -25.45 -5.31 -9.07
CA ARG A 102 -24.50 -5.48 -10.18
C ARG A 102 -23.37 -4.46 -10.10
N ILE A 103 -23.70 -3.17 -10.03
CA ILE A 103 -22.71 -2.08 -9.93
C ILE A 103 -21.87 -2.25 -8.66
N ARG A 104 -22.48 -2.65 -7.55
CA ARG A 104 -21.78 -2.89 -6.29
C ARG A 104 -20.75 -4.01 -6.40
N ALA A 105 -21.07 -5.10 -7.09
CA ALA A 105 -20.15 -6.23 -7.27
C ALA A 105 -18.90 -5.81 -8.06
N PHE A 106 -19.09 -5.22 -9.24
CA PHE A 106 -17.98 -4.72 -10.07
C PHE A 106 -17.25 -3.54 -9.41
N GLY A 107 -17.97 -2.65 -8.74
CA GLY A 107 -17.42 -1.48 -8.07
C GLY A 107 -16.47 -1.87 -6.93
N LYS A 108 -16.79 -2.92 -6.16
CA LYS A 108 -15.89 -3.42 -5.11
C LYS A 108 -14.62 -4.03 -5.70
N ILE A 109 -14.72 -4.78 -6.79
CA ILE A 109 -13.56 -5.32 -7.51
C ILE A 109 -12.67 -4.16 -8.00
N SER A 110 -13.28 -3.15 -8.63
CA SER A 110 -12.58 -1.95 -9.11
C SER A 110 -11.90 -1.19 -7.97
N PHE A 111 -12.61 -1.03 -6.84
CA PHE A 111 -12.09 -0.34 -5.67
C PHE A 111 -10.81 -0.99 -5.13
N PHE A 112 -10.78 -2.32 -5.02
CA PHE A 112 -9.60 -3.04 -4.52
C PHE A 112 -8.50 -3.22 -5.57
N SER A 113 -8.84 -3.33 -6.85
CA SER A 113 -7.83 -3.59 -7.90
C SER A 113 -7.12 -2.35 -8.42
N ILE A 114 -7.76 -1.17 -8.33
CA ILE A 114 -7.22 0.07 -8.89
C ILE A 114 -6.56 0.95 -7.83
N LYS A 115 -7.04 0.92 -6.58
CA LYS A 115 -6.50 1.79 -5.53
C LYS A 115 -5.21 1.23 -4.95
N THR A 116 -4.29 2.13 -4.60
CA THR A 116 -3.15 1.81 -3.74
C THR A 116 -3.59 1.82 -2.27
N PHE A 117 -3.31 0.76 -1.52
CA PHE A 117 -3.70 0.64 -0.11
C PHE A 117 -2.50 0.77 0.83
N ALA A 118 -2.53 1.77 1.71
CA ALA A 118 -1.60 1.87 2.81
C ALA A 118 -2.11 1.04 4.00
N MET A 119 -1.25 0.19 4.54
CA MET A 119 -1.57 -0.74 5.61
C MET A 119 -0.38 -1.00 6.53
N HIS A 120 -0.65 -1.46 7.74
CA HIS A 120 0.35 -1.96 8.66
C HIS A 120 0.84 -3.35 8.22
N VAL A 121 2.10 -3.66 8.55
CA VAL A 121 2.75 -4.94 8.19
C VAL A 121 2.03 -6.20 8.69
N GLU A 122 1.17 -6.06 9.70
CA GLU A 122 0.40 -7.17 10.27
C GLU A 122 -0.93 -7.44 9.55
N LEU A 123 -1.47 -6.46 8.81
CA LEU A 123 -2.77 -6.61 8.18
C LEU A 123 -2.84 -7.84 7.24
N PRO A 124 -1.85 -8.11 6.37
CA PRO A 124 -1.90 -9.27 5.47
C PRO A 124 -2.10 -10.59 6.24
N ALA A 125 -1.36 -10.77 7.34
CA ALA A 125 -1.47 -11.96 8.18
C ALA A 125 -2.81 -12.05 8.95
N ARG A 126 -3.43 -10.90 9.28
CA ARG A 126 -4.76 -10.86 9.89
C ARG A 126 -5.84 -11.24 8.88
N LEU A 127 -5.75 -10.71 7.66
CA LEU A 127 -6.64 -11.04 6.56
C LEU A 127 -6.57 -12.53 6.20
N GLN A 128 -5.36 -13.10 6.06
CA GLN A 128 -5.17 -14.54 5.79
C GLN A 128 -5.81 -15.44 6.86
N ARG A 129 -5.76 -15.02 8.12
CA ARG A 129 -6.39 -15.73 9.25
C ARG A 129 -7.91 -15.50 9.33
N ARG A 130 -8.48 -14.75 8.38
CA ARG A 130 -9.90 -14.36 8.36
C ARG A 130 -10.34 -13.68 9.66
N ASP A 131 -9.46 -12.85 10.23
CA ASP A 131 -9.79 -12.06 11.42
C ASP A 131 -10.95 -11.12 11.06
N PRO A 132 -12.15 -11.28 11.66
CA PRO A 132 -13.31 -10.45 11.33
C PRO A 132 -13.09 -8.97 11.65
N LYS A 133 -12.08 -8.64 12.47
CA LYS A 133 -11.69 -7.29 12.84
C LYS A 133 -10.44 -6.80 12.09
N ALA A 134 -9.95 -7.55 11.09
CA ALA A 134 -8.75 -7.20 10.33
C ALA A 134 -8.84 -5.76 9.79
N ILE A 135 -9.94 -5.46 9.12
CA ILE A 135 -10.32 -4.11 8.67
C ILE A 135 -11.59 -3.73 9.40
N ILE A 136 -11.51 -2.72 10.26
CA ILE A 136 -12.66 -2.27 11.08
C ILE A 136 -13.81 -1.85 10.16
N GLY A 137 -15.04 -2.30 10.44
CA GLY A 137 -16.22 -1.90 9.67
C GLY A 137 -16.32 -2.52 8.26
N MET A 138 -15.42 -3.42 7.87
CA MET A 138 -15.50 -4.15 6.61
C MET A 138 -15.97 -5.59 6.84
N MET A 139 -16.97 -6.02 6.07
CA MET A 139 -17.54 -7.37 6.17
C MET A 139 -16.54 -8.44 5.73
N PRO A 140 -16.60 -9.69 6.26
CA PRO A 140 -15.66 -10.75 5.87
C PRO A 140 -15.62 -11.04 4.36
N HIS A 141 -16.75 -10.94 3.67
CA HIS A 141 -16.79 -11.09 2.21
C HIS A 141 -15.99 -10.00 1.49
N ASP A 142 -16.06 -8.76 1.97
CA ASP A 142 -15.32 -7.64 1.40
C ASP A 142 -13.82 -7.73 1.73
N GLN A 143 -13.46 -8.24 2.91
CA GLN A 143 -12.07 -8.55 3.25
C GLN A 143 -11.47 -9.65 2.34
N ALA A 144 -12.29 -10.65 1.95
CA ALA A 144 -11.88 -11.65 0.98
C ALA A 144 -11.68 -11.04 -0.43
N LEU A 145 -12.52 -10.09 -0.83
CA LEU A 145 -12.30 -9.33 -2.07
C LEU A 145 -11.00 -8.51 -2.00
N ALA A 146 -10.71 -7.87 -0.87
CA ALA A 146 -9.46 -7.14 -0.67
C ALA A 146 -8.24 -8.06 -0.86
N LEU A 147 -8.22 -9.24 -0.24
CA LEU A 147 -7.15 -10.22 -0.43
C LEU A 147 -6.98 -10.61 -1.91
N SER A 148 -8.08 -10.89 -2.60
CA SER A 148 -8.03 -11.42 -3.98
C SER A 148 -7.65 -10.37 -5.02
N TYR A 149 -8.04 -9.11 -4.82
CA TYR A 149 -7.97 -8.11 -5.89
C TYR A 149 -6.97 -6.99 -5.67
N ILE A 150 -6.44 -6.79 -4.45
CA ILE A 150 -5.42 -5.77 -4.21
C ILE A 150 -4.18 -6.00 -5.09
N ARG A 151 -3.81 -4.96 -5.85
CA ARG A 151 -2.64 -4.96 -6.74
C ARG A 151 -1.49 -4.11 -6.24
N ASP A 152 -1.80 -3.01 -5.54
CA ASP A 152 -0.81 -2.04 -5.07
C ASP A 152 -0.96 -1.79 -3.57
N ILE A 153 0.11 -2.03 -2.81
CA ILE A 153 0.13 -1.75 -1.37
C ILE A 153 1.31 -0.88 -0.95
N ILE A 154 1.12 -0.23 0.19
CA ILE A 154 2.17 0.42 0.96
C ILE A 154 2.20 -0.21 2.33
N ILE A 155 3.33 -0.83 2.69
CA ILE A 155 3.56 -1.30 4.06
C ILE A 155 4.13 -0.12 4.85
N VAL A 156 3.31 0.43 5.73
CA VAL A 156 3.67 1.54 6.61
C VAL A 156 4.42 1.00 7.82
N ASN A 157 5.56 1.62 8.12
CA ASN A 157 6.39 1.28 9.27
C ASN A 157 6.75 -0.23 9.33
N PRO A 158 7.35 -0.80 8.28
CA PRO A 158 7.88 -2.15 8.35
C PRO A 158 8.90 -2.15 9.50
N ARG A 159 8.63 -2.91 10.56
CA ARG A 159 9.34 -2.88 11.85
C ARG A 159 10.86 -2.88 11.65
N GLN A 160 11.45 -1.70 11.59
CA GLN A 160 12.87 -1.41 11.35
C GLN A 160 13.42 -1.96 10.00
N SER A 161 14.39 -1.24 9.44
CA SER A 161 15.15 -1.62 8.23
C SER A 161 16.09 -2.80 8.52
N THR A 162 15.52 -3.94 8.89
CA THR A 162 16.25 -5.16 9.28
C THR A 162 16.17 -6.21 8.19
N PRO A 163 17.21 -7.05 8.02
CA PRO A 163 17.18 -8.15 7.06
C PRO A 163 15.99 -9.09 7.28
N THR A 164 15.61 -9.35 8.54
CA THR A 164 14.49 -10.22 8.89
C THR A 164 13.17 -9.75 8.27
N THR A 165 12.94 -8.44 8.24
CA THR A 165 11.75 -7.86 7.63
C THR A 165 11.70 -8.19 6.13
N PHE A 166 12.80 -8.00 5.42
CA PHE A 166 12.91 -8.29 3.99
C PHE A 166 12.79 -9.78 3.67
N LEU A 167 13.43 -10.63 4.47
CA LEU A 167 13.35 -12.08 4.33
C LEU A 167 11.92 -12.62 4.56
N ALA A 168 11.09 -11.91 5.33
CA ALA A 168 9.71 -12.28 5.55
C ALA A 168 8.76 -11.76 4.46
N LEU A 169 9.16 -10.77 3.66
CA LEU A 169 8.29 -10.12 2.67
C LEU A 169 7.67 -11.09 1.67
N PRO A 170 8.40 -12.01 1.02
CA PRO A 170 7.79 -12.93 0.06
C PRO A 170 6.58 -13.68 0.63
N ARG A 171 6.72 -14.16 1.87
CA ARG A 171 5.64 -14.85 2.58
C ARG A 171 4.48 -13.93 2.94
N ILE A 172 4.75 -12.70 3.36
CA ILE A 172 3.72 -11.71 3.72
C ILE A 172 2.92 -11.30 2.48
N LEU A 173 3.62 -11.04 1.37
CA LEU A 173 3.05 -10.55 0.12
C LEU A 173 2.31 -11.66 -0.65
N ALA A 174 2.68 -12.93 -0.46
CA ALA A 174 1.94 -14.08 -0.97
C ALA A 174 0.48 -14.17 -0.47
N ALA A 175 0.08 -13.34 0.50
CA ALA A 175 -1.32 -13.16 0.87
C ALA A 175 -2.19 -12.62 -0.27
N PHE A 176 -1.59 -11.86 -1.19
CA PHE A 176 -2.28 -11.15 -2.26
C PHE A 176 -1.88 -11.72 -3.61
N PRO A 177 -2.66 -12.64 -4.20
CA PRO A 177 -2.29 -13.33 -5.44
C PRO A 177 -2.18 -12.39 -6.65
N CYS A 178 -2.86 -11.25 -6.63
CA CYS A 178 -2.83 -10.26 -7.70
C CYS A 178 -1.90 -9.08 -7.42
N LEU A 179 -1.07 -9.15 -6.38
CA LEU A 179 -0.18 -8.04 -6.02
C LEU A 179 0.92 -7.85 -7.06
N GLN A 180 0.99 -6.64 -7.59
CA GLN A 180 1.95 -6.23 -8.61
C GLN A 180 3.02 -5.30 -8.03
N ARG A 181 2.66 -4.49 -7.03
CA ARG A 181 3.56 -3.51 -6.43
C ARG A 181 3.44 -3.47 -4.92
N CYS A 182 4.60 -3.39 -4.24
CA CYS A 182 4.68 -3.03 -2.83
C CYS A 182 5.66 -1.87 -2.66
N THR A 183 5.23 -0.83 -1.93
CA THR A 183 6.13 0.21 -1.45
C THR A 183 6.37 0.02 0.05
N LEU A 184 7.64 -0.03 0.45
CA LEU A 184 8.01 -0.03 1.87
C LEU A 184 8.22 1.41 2.32
N LEU A 185 7.42 1.84 3.30
CA LEU A 185 7.46 3.21 3.80
C LEU A 185 8.15 3.30 5.16
N PHE A 186 9.39 3.78 5.15
CA PHE A 186 10.25 3.96 6.32
C PHE A 186 10.10 5.36 6.95
N GLY A 187 10.57 5.49 8.19
CA GLY A 187 10.63 6.79 8.89
C GLY A 187 9.37 7.16 9.68
N HIS A 188 8.30 6.36 9.59
CA HIS A 188 7.09 6.57 10.38
C HIS A 188 7.27 6.09 11.83
N ASN A 189 7.47 7.02 12.77
CA ASN A 189 7.44 6.70 14.20
C ASN A 189 6.00 6.75 14.73
N CYS A 190 5.33 5.60 14.83
CA CYS A 190 4.05 5.49 15.56
C CYS A 190 4.19 5.74 17.08
N CYS A 191 5.43 5.86 17.59
CA CYS A 191 5.74 5.87 19.02
C CYS A 191 5.21 7.08 19.81
N ARG A 192 4.50 8.04 19.20
CA ARG A 192 3.84 9.16 19.92
C ARG A 192 2.38 9.41 19.47
N GLU A 193 1.71 8.40 18.93
CA GLU A 193 0.34 8.54 18.38
C GLU A 193 -0.78 8.76 19.40
N HIS A 194 -0.48 8.88 20.70
CA HIS A 194 -1.52 9.21 21.68
C HIS A 194 -1.81 10.72 21.78
N GLN A 195 -1.08 11.59 21.08
CA GLN A 195 -1.23 13.05 21.26
C GLN A 195 -1.43 13.86 19.97
N TRP A 196 -1.15 13.34 18.78
CA TRP A 196 -1.20 14.13 17.54
C TRP A 196 -1.95 13.32 16.46
N GLY A 197 -3.12 13.81 16.06
CA GLY A 197 -4.17 13.04 15.41
C GLY A 197 -3.83 12.37 14.07
N VAL A 198 -4.67 11.38 13.73
CA VAL A 198 -4.65 10.51 12.54
C VAL A 198 -4.50 11.26 11.20
N VAL A 199 -4.90 12.53 11.15
CA VAL A 199 -4.93 13.35 9.93
C VAL A 199 -3.52 13.68 9.40
N HIS A 200 -2.55 13.94 10.28
CA HIS A 200 -1.18 14.30 9.88
C HIS A 200 -0.40 13.12 9.27
N ASN A 201 -0.79 11.88 9.61
CA ASN A 201 -0.10 10.68 9.12
C ASN A 201 -0.38 10.42 7.64
N VAL A 202 -1.59 10.73 7.17
CA VAL A 202 -2.03 10.43 5.80
C VAL A 202 -1.36 11.32 4.76
N GLU A 203 -1.33 12.64 5.01
CA GLU A 203 -0.72 13.60 4.07
C GLU A 203 0.76 13.28 3.88
N TRP A 204 1.43 12.89 4.96
CA TRP A 204 2.81 12.44 4.94
C TRP A 204 3.01 11.14 4.16
N ILE A 205 2.16 10.12 4.36
CA ILE A 205 2.25 8.85 3.60
C ILE A 205 2.14 9.16 2.10
N THR A 206 1.18 10.00 1.73
CA THR A 206 0.94 10.38 0.35
C THR A 206 2.11 11.15 -0.24
N ALA A 207 2.73 12.03 0.55
CA ALA A 207 3.91 12.78 0.13
C ALA A 207 5.15 11.91 -0.03
N ALA A 208 5.45 11.06 0.96
CA ALA A 208 6.57 10.14 0.90
C ALA A 208 6.41 9.13 -0.24
N PHE A 209 5.19 8.63 -0.49
CA PHE A 209 4.90 7.74 -1.61
C PHE A 209 5.15 8.40 -2.97
N ALA A 210 4.71 9.65 -3.16
CA ALA A 210 4.95 10.40 -4.39
C ALA A 210 6.45 10.62 -4.66
N LEU A 211 7.26 10.63 -3.60
CA LEU A 211 8.71 10.76 -3.64
C LEU A 211 9.45 9.41 -3.58
N GLY A 212 8.71 8.31 -3.46
CA GLY A 212 9.23 6.94 -3.46
C GLY A 212 9.80 6.57 -4.81
N GLY A 213 10.79 5.68 -4.80
CA GLY A 213 11.47 5.23 -6.00
C GLY A 213 11.65 3.71 -6.01
N PRO A 214 11.97 3.12 -7.17
CA PRO A 214 12.29 1.70 -7.23
C PRO A 214 13.53 1.40 -6.39
N VAL A 215 13.55 0.21 -5.79
CA VAL A 215 14.77 -0.30 -5.16
C VAL A 215 15.89 -0.47 -6.20
N PRO A 216 17.17 -0.43 -5.81
CA PRO A 216 18.26 -0.76 -6.72
C PRO A 216 18.03 -2.11 -7.39
N LEU A 217 18.32 -2.21 -8.69
CA LEU A 217 18.05 -3.42 -9.49
C LEU A 217 18.64 -4.70 -8.86
N GLN A 218 19.84 -4.61 -8.29
CA GLN A 218 20.49 -5.73 -7.60
C GLN A 218 19.64 -6.25 -6.43
N MET A 219 19.00 -5.36 -5.67
CA MET A 219 18.12 -5.76 -4.59
C MET A 219 16.88 -6.47 -5.13
N GLN A 220 16.30 -5.98 -6.22
CA GLN A 220 15.15 -6.61 -6.89
C GLN A 220 15.51 -8.05 -7.31
N GLU A 221 16.70 -8.26 -7.89
CA GLU A 221 17.20 -9.58 -8.28
C GLU A 221 17.39 -10.51 -7.07
N HIS A 222 17.96 -10.00 -5.97
CA HIS A 222 18.10 -10.78 -4.74
C HIS A 222 16.74 -11.16 -4.15
N MET A 223 15.77 -10.25 -4.15
CA MET A 223 14.41 -10.52 -3.68
C MET A 223 13.70 -11.56 -4.55
N ALA A 224 13.93 -11.55 -5.88
CA ALA A 224 13.43 -12.61 -6.75
C ALA A 224 14.02 -13.98 -6.39
N GLY A 225 15.33 -14.03 -6.08
CA GLY A 225 15.99 -15.23 -5.55
C GLY A 225 15.51 -15.68 -4.16
N LEU A 226 14.74 -14.84 -3.46
CA LEU A 226 14.09 -15.17 -2.18
C LEU A 226 12.62 -15.60 -2.35
N GLY A 227 12.15 -15.75 -3.60
CA GLY A 227 10.80 -16.19 -3.92
C GLY A 227 9.81 -15.07 -4.25
N MET A 228 10.27 -13.82 -4.44
CA MET A 228 9.42 -12.80 -5.06
C MET A 228 9.25 -13.07 -6.56
N PRO A 229 8.09 -12.77 -7.15
CA PRO A 229 7.93 -12.80 -8.61
C PRO A 229 8.92 -11.83 -9.29
N LYS A 230 9.45 -12.22 -10.46
CA LYS A 230 10.47 -11.43 -11.17
C LYS A 230 9.93 -10.10 -11.70
N ASP A 231 8.67 -10.09 -12.07
CA ASP A 231 7.90 -8.95 -12.56
C ASP A 231 7.30 -8.10 -11.43
N PHE A 232 7.45 -8.52 -10.18
CA PHE A 232 6.97 -7.77 -9.02
C PHE A 232 7.74 -6.48 -8.83
N ARG A 233 7.05 -5.35 -8.63
CA ARG A 233 7.70 -4.07 -8.37
C ARG A 233 7.83 -3.77 -6.88
N LEU A 234 9.06 -3.75 -6.38
CA LEU A 234 9.37 -3.29 -5.02
C LEU A 234 9.90 -1.85 -5.05
N ASP A 235 9.23 -0.97 -4.33
CA ASP A 235 9.65 0.42 -4.18
C ASP A 235 9.97 0.72 -2.70
N GLU A 236 10.79 1.74 -2.49
CA GLU A 236 11.07 2.27 -1.16
C GLU A 236 10.70 3.75 -1.11
N ALA A 237 10.10 4.13 0.01
CA ALA A 237 9.81 5.49 0.37
C ALA A 237 10.27 5.72 1.80
N MET A 238 10.75 6.92 2.08
CA MET A 238 11.00 7.37 3.43
C MET A 238 10.28 8.68 3.61
N GLY A 239 9.70 8.86 4.79
CA GLY A 239 9.32 10.21 5.17
C GLY A 239 10.04 10.68 6.42
N HIS A 240 9.70 11.91 6.78
CA HIS A 240 10.32 12.68 7.82
C HIS A 240 10.27 12.02 9.21
N ARG A 241 11.41 12.02 9.92
CA ARG A 241 11.51 11.71 11.36
C ARG A 241 11.66 13.00 12.17
N PRO A 242 10.62 13.47 12.87
CA PRO A 242 10.70 14.71 13.65
C PRO A 242 11.74 14.67 14.78
N CYS A 243 12.08 13.48 15.28
CA CYS A 243 12.95 13.30 16.45
C CYS A 243 14.41 12.97 16.11
N LEU A 244 14.75 12.81 14.82
CA LEU A 244 16.11 12.55 14.38
C LEU A 244 16.41 13.53 13.24
N GLN A 245 16.82 14.74 13.62
CA GLN A 245 17.17 15.84 12.69
C GLN A 245 18.21 15.48 11.62
N ASN A 246 18.85 14.31 11.71
CA ASN A 246 19.91 13.87 10.80
C ASN A 246 19.66 12.52 10.12
N SER A 247 18.45 11.94 10.15
CA SER A 247 18.17 10.75 9.34
C SER A 247 17.79 11.16 7.93
N SER A 248 18.77 11.43 7.09
CA SER A 248 18.51 11.68 5.67
C SER A 248 18.18 10.37 4.95
N TRP A 249 17.49 10.45 3.80
CA TRP A 249 17.34 9.31 2.89
C TRP A 249 18.69 8.65 2.58
N GLN A 250 19.75 9.45 2.49
CA GLN A 250 21.10 8.97 2.23
C GLN A 250 21.60 8.05 3.34
N ASP A 251 21.35 8.38 4.61
CA ASP A 251 21.77 7.55 5.75
C ASP A 251 21.01 6.23 5.78
N HIS A 252 19.71 6.27 5.47
CA HIS A 252 18.90 5.07 5.32
C HIS A 252 19.44 4.18 4.19
N ARG A 253 19.73 4.77 3.04
CA ARG A 253 20.29 4.04 1.90
C ARG A 253 21.64 3.43 2.23
N ILE A 254 22.54 4.18 2.88
CA ILE A 254 23.83 3.65 3.35
C ILE A 254 23.62 2.47 4.31
N LEU A 255 22.65 2.57 5.22
CA LEU A 255 22.32 1.48 6.14
C LEU A 255 21.80 0.24 5.41
N MET A 256 20.90 0.44 4.44
CA MET A 256 20.36 -0.64 3.59
C MET A 256 21.48 -1.33 2.80
N GLU A 257 22.32 -0.55 2.12
CA GLU A 257 23.42 -1.05 1.29
C GLU A 257 24.51 -1.74 2.11
N ARG A 258 24.80 -1.27 3.33
CA ARG A 258 25.84 -1.86 4.19
C ARG A 258 25.38 -3.07 4.98
N HIS A 259 24.13 -3.09 5.44
CA HIS A 259 23.68 -4.06 6.43
C HIS A 259 22.58 -4.99 5.95
N VAL A 260 21.72 -4.55 5.02
CA VAL A 260 20.58 -5.36 4.58
C VAL A 260 20.90 -6.08 3.28
N TYR A 261 21.32 -5.35 2.25
CA TYR A 261 21.54 -5.92 0.92
C TYR A 261 22.56 -7.06 0.89
N PRO A 262 23.70 -7.00 1.60
CA PRO A 262 24.66 -8.11 1.60
C PRO A 262 24.07 -9.40 2.17
N ILE A 263 23.20 -9.29 3.19
CA ILE A 263 22.55 -10.45 3.79
C ILE A 263 21.52 -11.05 2.83
N LEU A 264 20.73 -10.21 2.14
CA LEU A 264 19.79 -10.68 1.13
C LEU A 264 20.51 -11.37 -0.03
N LYS A 265 21.63 -10.80 -0.48
CA LYS A 265 22.50 -11.39 -1.50
C LYS A 265 22.95 -12.79 -1.09
N ILE A 266 23.64 -12.91 0.04
CA ILE A 266 24.15 -14.20 0.55
C ILE A 266 23.01 -15.21 0.66
N LYS A 267 21.86 -14.80 1.20
CA LYS A 267 20.71 -15.70 1.35
C LYS A 267 20.17 -16.17 0.00
N SER A 268 20.04 -15.27 -0.98
CA SER A 268 19.58 -15.60 -2.33
C SER A 268 20.53 -16.57 -3.04
N GLU A 269 21.85 -16.36 -2.91
CA GLU A 269 22.88 -17.23 -3.48
C GLU A 269 22.85 -18.63 -2.84
N LEU A 270 22.69 -18.70 -1.52
CA LEU A 270 22.57 -19.97 -0.81
C LEU A 270 21.32 -20.76 -1.22
N LEU A 271 20.20 -20.10 -1.44
CA LEU A 271 18.97 -20.75 -1.92
C LEU A 271 19.15 -21.28 -3.33
N ARG A 272 19.74 -20.49 -4.24
CA ARG A 272 20.04 -20.93 -5.61
C ARG A 272 20.98 -22.14 -5.64
N ALA A 273 22.08 -22.09 -4.88
CA ALA A 273 23.03 -23.20 -4.81
C ALA A 273 22.38 -24.48 -4.26
N LYS A 274 21.43 -24.33 -3.32
CA LYS A 274 20.65 -25.45 -2.80
C LYS A 274 19.73 -26.03 -3.89
N GLU A 275 18.99 -25.20 -4.62
CA GLU A 275 18.12 -25.63 -5.71
C GLU A 275 18.90 -26.35 -6.81
N GLU A 276 20.05 -25.82 -7.22
CA GLU A 276 20.94 -26.45 -8.21
C GLU A 276 21.43 -27.83 -7.72
N LYS A 277 21.82 -27.94 -6.45
CA LYS A 277 22.21 -29.22 -5.84
C LYS A 277 21.05 -30.22 -5.82
N ASP A 278 19.85 -29.77 -5.46
CA ASP A 278 18.65 -30.60 -5.39
C ASP A 278 18.25 -31.10 -6.80
N LEU A 279 18.37 -30.27 -7.83
CA LEU A 279 18.14 -30.65 -9.22
C LEU A 279 19.17 -31.68 -9.74
N LEU A 280 20.45 -31.47 -9.42
CA LEU A 280 21.51 -32.42 -9.78
C LEU A 280 21.28 -33.79 -9.11
N ALA A 281 20.88 -33.80 -7.83
CA ALA A 281 20.54 -35.03 -7.12
C ALA A 281 19.36 -35.77 -7.76
N LEU A 282 18.32 -35.05 -8.20
CA LEU A 282 17.17 -35.65 -8.89
C LEU A 282 17.53 -36.22 -10.27
N SER A 283 18.44 -35.57 -11.00
CA SER A 283 18.89 -36.04 -12.32
C SER A 283 19.72 -37.33 -12.27
N GLN A 284 20.36 -37.62 -11.15
CA GLN A 284 21.16 -38.84 -10.94
C GLN A 284 20.33 -40.06 -10.51
N VAL A 285 19.05 -39.87 -10.14
CA VAL A 285 18.16 -40.93 -9.64
C VAL A 285 17.27 -41.52 -10.75
N VAL A 286 17.36 -41.03 -11.99
CA VAL A 286 16.64 -41.63 -13.13
C VAL A 286 17.36 -42.93 -13.55
N PRO A 287 16.75 -44.12 -13.39
CA PRO A 287 17.36 -45.36 -13.83
C PRO A 287 17.39 -45.38 -15.36
N GLN A 288 18.54 -45.73 -15.95
CA GLN A 288 18.59 -46.17 -17.34
C GLN A 288 17.77 -47.46 -17.45
N ILE A 289 16.64 -47.39 -18.16
CA ILE A 289 15.86 -48.55 -18.62
C ILE A 289 16.43 -48.97 -19.98
#